data_AF-A0A5S5BZY8-F1
#
_entry.id   AF-A0A5S5BZY8-F1
#
_cell.length_a   1.000
_cell.length_b   1.000
_cell.length_c   1.000
_cell.angle_alpha   90.00
_cell.angle_beta   90.00
_cell.angle_gamma   90.00
#
_symmetry.space_group_name_H-M   'P 1'
#
loop_
_entity.id
_entity.type
_entity.pdbx_description
1 polymer ?
#
loop_
_entity_poly.entity_id
_entity_poly.type
_entity_poly.pdbx_seq_one_letter_code
_entity_poly.pdbx_strand_id
1 'polypeptide(L)'
;MTKKLNNVKSEFNQELINEIVLWKINRYAKLNDEIFNLINKIDRKAEFIDPTVTEEILIHLLGKKGIRLPMASTILRFRNPNIYQIIDQRVYRVIYGSALKLKTNMNHNIVQYLDYLNRLREVCNLFQIPFSESDRILYEYDKKVNLEKIKY
;
A
#
# COMPACT_ATOMS: atom_id res chain seq x y z
N MET A 1 -16.40 4.45 7.68
CA MET A 1 -15.29 4.68 6.73
C MET A 1 -15.40 3.84 5.45
N THR A 2 -15.98 2.63 5.48
CA THR A 2 -15.84 1.60 4.43
C THR A 2 -16.94 1.53 3.36
N LYS A 3 -18.11 2.17 3.52
CA LYS A 3 -19.23 1.98 2.57
C LYS A 3 -19.10 2.72 1.23
N LYS A 4 -18.47 3.91 1.19
CA LYS A 4 -18.27 4.66 -0.07
C LYS A 4 -17.09 4.11 -0.91
N LEU A 5 -16.01 3.69 -0.26
CA LEU A 5 -14.77 3.28 -0.93
C LEU A 5 -14.80 1.83 -1.43
N ASN A 6 -15.55 0.93 -0.78
CA ASN A 6 -15.73 -0.44 -1.27
C ASN A 6 -16.54 -0.53 -2.58
N ASN A 7 -17.15 0.58 -3.02
CA ASN A 7 -18.05 0.61 -4.18
C ASN A 7 -17.51 1.48 -5.33
N VAL A 8 -16.22 1.81 -5.34
CA VAL A 8 -15.59 2.50 -6.47
C VAL A 8 -15.52 1.52 -7.64
N LYS A 9 -16.57 1.45 -8.46
CA LYS A 9 -16.64 0.60 -9.67
C LYS A 9 -16.00 1.26 -10.90
N SER A 10 -15.56 2.52 -10.80
CA SER A 10 -15.01 3.30 -11.89
C SER A 10 -13.49 3.13 -12.04
N GLU A 11 -12.96 3.55 -13.20
CA GLU A 11 -11.53 3.66 -13.46
C GLU A 11 -10.83 4.62 -12.49
N PHE A 12 -9.55 4.39 -12.22
CA PHE A 12 -8.76 5.31 -11.41
C PHE A 12 -8.53 6.61 -12.17
N ASN A 13 -8.86 7.75 -11.55
CA ASN A 13 -8.61 9.08 -12.07
C ASN A 13 -7.97 9.98 -11.00
N GLN A 14 -7.56 11.21 -11.39
CA GLN A 14 -6.91 12.14 -10.47
C GLN A 14 -7.82 12.57 -9.31
N GLU A 15 -9.12 12.65 -9.50
CA GLU A 15 -10.08 12.95 -8.43
C GLU A 15 -10.09 11.87 -7.35
N LEU A 16 -10.13 10.59 -7.75
CA LEU A 16 -10.06 9.45 -6.84
C LEU A 16 -8.70 9.39 -6.11
N ILE A 17 -7.61 9.65 -6.82
CA ILE A 17 -6.28 9.77 -6.20
C ILE A 17 -6.26 10.93 -5.20
N ASN A 18 -6.82 12.08 -5.56
CA ASN A 18 -6.89 13.22 -4.65
C ASN A 18 -7.69 12.87 -3.40
N GLU A 19 -8.81 12.16 -3.51
CA GLU A 19 -9.56 11.67 -2.34
C GLU A 19 -8.74 10.69 -1.50
N ILE A 20 -8.02 9.76 -2.11
CA ILE A 20 -7.16 8.79 -1.42
C ILE A 20 -5.96 9.47 -0.72
N VAL A 21 -5.36 10.46 -1.38
CA VAL A 21 -4.14 11.15 -0.95
C VAL A 21 -4.45 12.21 0.11
N LEU A 22 -5.54 12.95 -0.02
CA LEU A 22 -6.02 13.95 0.96
C LEU A 22 -6.22 13.32 2.34
N TRP A 23 -6.55 12.02 2.39
CA TRP A 23 -6.72 11.28 3.65
C TRP A 23 -5.40 10.88 4.33
N LYS A 24 -4.26 10.89 3.63
CA LYS A 24 -2.99 10.42 4.21
C LYS A 24 -2.01 11.56 4.49
N ILE A 25 -1.85 12.54 3.60
CA ILE A 25 -0.97 13.72 3.78
C ILE A 25 -1.47 14.83 2.85
N ASN A 26 -1.43 16.09 3.30
CA ASN A 26 -1.72 17.31 2.53
C ASN A 26 -0.68 17.57 1.40
N ARG A 27 -0.39 16.56 0.56
CA ARG A 27 0.59 16.58 -0.53
C ARG A 27 -0.05 16.03 -1.80
N TYR A 28 -0.49 16.94 -2.66
CA TYR A 28 -0.95 16.61 -4.01
C TYR A 28 0.22 16.08 -4.85
N ALA A 29 0.14 14.82 -5.28
CA ALA A 29 0.98 14.28 -6.34
C ALA A 29 0.16 14.24 -7.63
N LYS A 30 0.54 15.05 -8.62
CA LYS A 30 -0.08 15.03 -9.94
C LYS A 30 0.46 13.82 -10.70
N LEU A 31 -0.38 12.81 -10.93
CA LEU A 31 -0.04 11.66 -11.75
C LEU A 31 -0.36 11.98 -13.21
N ASN A 32 0.42 11.45 -14.15
CA ASN A 32 0.15 11.53 -15.58
C ASN A 32 -0.68 10.33 -16.04
N ASP A 33 -1.35 10.46 -17.19
CA ASP A 33 -2.26 9.44 -17.75
C ASP A 33 -1.57 8.08 -17.97
N GLU A 34 -0.26 8.09 -18.27
CA GLU A 34 0.57 6.90 -18.35
C GLU A 34 0.55 6.06 -17.06
N ILE A 35 0.69 6.69 -15.88
CA ILE A 35 0.63 6.00 -14.60
C ILE A 35 -0.78 5.45 -14.34
N PHE A 36 -1.82 6.20 -14.70
CA PHE A 36 -3.19 5.74 -14.57
C PHE A 36 -3.44 4.50 -15.43
N ASN A 37 -2.97 4.50 -16.67
CA ASN A 37 -3.07 3.36 -17.58
C ASN A 37 -2.35 2.13 -17.00
N LEU A 38 -1.14 2.30 -16.46
CA LEU A 38 -0.40 1.22 -15.82
C LEU A 38 -1.13 0.65 -14.59
N ILE A 39 -1.63 1.51 -13.69
CA ILE A 39 -2.40 1.07 -12.52
C ILE A 39 -3.69 0.33 -12.95
N ASN A 40 -4.35 0.80 -14.00
CA ASN A 40 -5.57 0.18 -14.51
C ASN A 40 -5.32 -1.20 -15.16
N LYS A 41 -4.08 -1.55 -15.53
CA LYS A 41 -3.72 -2.92 -15.96
C LYS A 41 -3.88 -3.96 -14.84
N ILE A 42 -3.80 -3.55 -13.57
CA ILE A 42 -4.02 -4.46 -12.44
C ILE A 42 -5.49 -4.91 -12.46
N ASP A 43 -5.74 -6.21 -12.61
CA ASP A 43 -7.09 -6.75 -12.42
C ASP A 43 -7.50 -6.64 -10.94
N ARG A 44 -8.68 -6.08 -10.71
CA ARG A 44 -9.27 -5.89 -9.38
C ARG A 44 -9.71 -7.20 -8.73
N LYS A 45 -9.87 -8.25 -9.54
CA LYS A 45 -10.22 -9.60 -9.10
C LYS A 45 -9.03 -10.54 -9.04
N ALA A 46 -7.83 -10.10 -9.44
CA ALA A 46 -6.64 -10.91 -9.30
C ALA A 46 -6.41 -11.32 -7.84
N GLU A 47 -5.98 -12.55 -7.64
CA GLU A 47 -5.65 -13.12 -6.32
C GLU A 47 -4.14 -13.16 -6.06
N PHE A 48 -3.36 -13.04 -7.14
CA PHE A 48 -1.90 -13.08 -7.14
C PHE A 48 -1.31 -11.80 -7.74
N ILE A 49 -0.11 -11.46 -7.27
CA ILE A 49 0.65 -10.32 -7.78
C ILE A 49 1.33 -10.75 -9.08
N ASP A 50 1.24 -9.92 -10.12
CA ASP A 50 2.14 -9.97 -11.26
C ASP A 50 3.39 -9.13 -10.92
N PRO A 51 4.56 -9.74 -10.67
CA PRO A 51 5.74 -9.01 -10.22
C PRO A 51 6.23 -8.02 -11.26
N THR A 52 6.16 -8.35 -12.56
CA THR A 52 6.64 -7.51 -13.65
C THR A 52 5.79 -6.26 -13.79
N VAL A 53 4.46 -6.42 -13.82
CA VAL A 53 3.53 -5.27 -13.87
C VAL A 53 3.64 -4.41 -12.60
N THR A 54 3.78 -5.06 -11.44
CA THR A 54 3.91 -4.35 -10.17
C THR A 54 5.20 -3.54 -10.09
N GLU A 55 6.32 -4.12 -10.51
CA GLU A 55 7.61 -3.44 -10.56
C GLU A 55 7.57 -2.23 -11.51
N GLU A 56 7.01 -2.40 -12.72
CA GLU A 56 6.84 -1.30 -13.68
C GLU A 56 6.05 -0.15 -13.06
N ILE A 57 4.90 -0.44 -12.42
CA ILE A 57 4.07 0.58 -11.77
C ILE A 57 4.84 1.28 -10.64
N LEU A 58 5.56 0.53 -9.81
CA LEU A 58 6.31 1.08 -8.68
C LEU A 58 7.46 1.97 -9.13
N ILE A 59 8.17 1.63 -10.21
CA ILE A 59 9.21 2.48 -10.80
C ILE A 59 8.62 3.84 -11.19
N HIS A 60 7.49 3.83 -11.90
CA HIS A 60 6.85 5.07 -12.34
C HIS A 60 6.31 5.90 -11.16
N LEU A 61 5.70 5.25 -10.17
CA LEU A 61 5.18 5.92 -8.96
C LEU A 61 6.31 6.53 -8.12
N LEU A 62 7.35 5.77 -7.81
CA LEU A 62 8.48 6.23 -6.98
C LEU A 62 9.35 7.26 -7.70
N GLY A 63 9.30 7.33 -9.03
CA GLY A 63 9.92 8.39 -9.82
C GLY A 63 9.22 9.75 -9.71
N LYS A 64 7.97 9.82 -9.19
CA LYS A 64 7.26 11.09 -9.05
C LYS A 64 7.59 11.79 -7.73
N LYS A 65 7.89 13.08 -7.83
CA LYS A 65 8.13 13.95 -6.66
C LYS A 65 6.93 13.89 -5.72
N GLY A 66 7.20 13.56 -4.45
CA GLY A 66 6.17 13.49 -3.41
C GLY A 66 5.56 12.10 -3.20
N ILE A 67 5.83 11.14 -4.08
CA ILE A 67 5.37 9.75 -3.92
C ILE A 67 6.53 8.91 -3.37
N ARG A 68 6.36 8.42 -2.14
CA ARG A 68 7.24 7.43 -1.52
C ARG A 68 6.50 6.10 -1.40
N LEU A 69 7.20 5.04 -1.01
CA LEU A 69 6.64 3.70 -0.90
C LEU A 69 5.34 3.60 -0.07
N PRO A 70 5.17 4.32 1.07
CA PRO A 70 3.90 4.32 1.79
C PRO A 70 2.73 4.93 1.01
N MET A 71 2.99 5.83 0.07
CA MET A 71 1.98 6.42 -0.82
C MET A 71 1.70 5.49 -2.01
N ALA A 72 2.75 4.99 -2.65
CA ALA A 72 2.63 4.05 -3.77
C ALA A 72 1.84 2.78 -3.36
N SER A 73 2.17 2.18 -2.22
CA SER A 73 1.44 1.02 -1.68
C SER A 73 -0.03 1.33 -1.34
N THR A 74 -0.35 2.58 -1.00
CA THR A 74 -1.75 2.99 -0.77
C THR A 74 -2.52 3.00 -2.07
N ILE A 75 -1.94 3.60 -3.12
CA ILE A 75 -2.53 3.63 -4.47
C ILE A 75 -2.80 2.19 -4.96
N LEU A 76 -1.81 1.31 -4.82
CA LEU A 76 -1.93 -0.10 -5.21
C LEU A 76 -3.00 -0.84 -4.39
N ARG A 77 -3.05 -0.66 -3.06
CA ARG A 77 -4.09 -1.25 -2.21
C ARG A 77 -5.50 -0.84 -2.63
N PHE A 78 -5.71 0.44 -2.96
CA PHE A 78 -7.03 0.89 -3.42
C PHE A 78 -7.41 0.31 -4.79
N ARG A 79 -6.42 -0.05 -5.62
CA ARG A 79 -6.67 -0.74 -6.88
C ARG A 79 -7.11 -2.18 -6.66
N ASN A 80 -6.36 -2.94 -5.86
CA ASN A 80 -6.71 -4.30 -5.47
C ASN A 80 -6.23 -4.63 -4.04
N PRO A 81 -7.11 -4.62 -3.03
CA PRO A 81 -6.75 -4.90 -1.64
C PRO A 81 -6.48 -6.39 -1.38
N ASN A 82 -6.87 -7.30 -2.27
CA ASN A 82 -6.64 -8.74 -2.10
C ASN A 82 -5.19 -9.13 -2.38
N ILE A 83 -4.45 -8.28 -3.10
CA ILE A 83 -3.05 -8.56 -3.48
C ILE A 83 -2.06 -7.51 -2.99
N TYR A 84 -2.51 -6.28 -2.73
CA TYR A 84 -1.68 -5.21 -2.19
C TYR A 84 -2.18 -4.76 -0.83
N GLN A 85 -1.24 -4.48 0.06
CA GLN A 85 -1.47 -3.81 1.34
C GLN A 85 -0.53 -2.63 1.49
N ILE A 86 -0.93 -1.71 2.36
CA ILE A 86 -0.12 -0.52 2.68
C ILE A 86 1.11 -0.99 3.44
N ILE A 87 2.28 -0.45 3.09
CA ILE A 87 3.47 -0.55 3.93
C ILE A 87 3.60 0.73 4.76
N ASP A 88 3.51 0.58 6.07
CA ASP A 88 3.73 1.65 7.03
C ASP A 88 4.62 1.18 8.19
N GLN A 89 5.13 2.15 8.95
CA GLN A 89 6.10 1.93 10.01
C GLN A 89 5.58 1.00 11.13
N ARG A 90 4.28 1.01 11.41
CA ARG A 90 3.66 0.27 12.52
C ARG A 90 3.49 -1.19 12.14
N VAL A 91 2.81 -1.45 11.02
CA VAL A 91 2.60 -2.81 10.53
C VAL A 91 3.93 -3.49 10.23
N TYR A 92 4.88 -2.77 9.64
CA TYR A 92 6.22 -3.31 9.41
C TYR A 92 6.92 -3.73 10.72
N ARG A 93 6.79 -2.93 11.80
CA ARG A 93 7.35 -3.27 13.10
C ARG A 93 6.68 -4.48 13.74
N VAL A 94 5.36 -4.61 13.60
CA VAL A 94 4.63 -5.78 14.09
C VAL A 94 5.11 -7.06 13.41
N ILE A 95 5.40 -7.00 12.10
CA ILE A 95 5.82 -8.17 11.31
C ILE A 95 7.30 -8.51 11.51
N TYR A 96 8.18 -7.50 11.54
CA TYR A 96 9.65 -7.70 11.52
C TYR A 96 10.34 -7.39 12.84
N GLY A 97 9.63 -6.90 13.86
CA GLY A 97 10.20 -6.45 15.13
C GLY A 97 11.13 -5.24 15.02
N SER A 98 11.24 -4.62 13.84
CA SER A 98 12.21 -3.56 13.55
C SER A 98 11.60 -2.41 12.78
N ALA A 99 12.28 -1.26 12.78
CA ALA A 99 11.81 -0.08 12.07
C ALA A 99 11.97 -0.22 10.55
N LEU A 100 10.95 0.20 9.79
CA LEU A 100 11.06 0.30 8.33
C LEU A 100 12.14 1.32 7.96
N LYS A 101 13.19 0.85 7.28
CA LYS A 101 14.28 1.69 6.76
C LYS A 101 14.21 1.72 5.24
N LEU A 102 13.64 2.79 4.71
CA LEU A 102 13.62 3.05 3.27
C LEU A 102 15.01 3.54 2.83
N LYS A 103 15.58 2.88 1.82
CA LYS A 103 16.87 3.27 1.24
C LYS A 103 16.65 4.31 0.13
N THR A 104 17.73 4.98 -0.27
CA THR A 104 17.73 5.89 -1.44
C THR A 104 17.57 5.12 -2.75
N ASN A 105 17.96 3.83 -2.78
CA ASN A 105 17.85 2.98 -3.95
C ASN A 105 16.40 2.54 -4.18
N MET A 106 15.84 2.91 -5.34
CA MET A 106 14.47 2.60 -5.73
C MET A 106 14.22 1.09 -5.82
N ASN A 107 15.05 0.36 -6.54
CA ASN A 107 14.91 -1.09 -6.73
C ASN A 107 14.91 -1.82 -5.39
N HIS A 108 15.76 -1.40 -4.44
CA HIS A 108 15.76 -1.99 -3.11
C HIS A 108 14.44 -1.77 -2.36
N ASN A 109 13.81 -0.61 -2.53
CA ASN A 109 12.50 -0.34 -1.91
C ASN A 109 11.38 -1.15 -2.57
N ILE A 110 11.48 -1.42 -3.87
CA ILE A 110 10.53 -2.28 -4.61
C ILE A 110 10.64 -3.72 -4.10
N VAL A 111 11.86 -4.27 -4.05
CA VAL A 111 12.13 -5.61 -3.51
C VAL A 111 11.62 -5.72 -2.06
N GLN A 112 11.98 -4.76 -1.22
CA GLN A 112 11.51 -4.71 0.18
C GLN A 112 9.98 -4.71 0.29
N TYR A 113 9.28 -4.06 -0.64
CA TYR A 113 7.82 -4.05 -0.65
C TYR A 113 7.22 -5.39 -1.05
N LEU A 114 7.75 -6.03 -2.09
CA LEU A 114 7.29 -7.35 -2.51
C LEU A 114 7.54 -8.40 -1.41
N ASP A 115 8.71 -8.36 -0.77
CA ASP A 115 9.03 -9.20 0.38
C ASP A 115 8.08 -8.95 1.56
N TYR A 116 7.75 -7.68 1.81
CA TYR A 116 6.76 -7.28 2.81
C TYR A 116 5.39 -7.89 2.54
N LEU A 117 4.89 -7.85 1.29
CA LEU A 117 3.59 -8.42 0.96
C LEU A 117 3.57 -9.94 1.14
N ASN A 118 4.63 -10.63 0.74
CA ASN A 118 4.77 -12.08 0.96
C ASN A 118 4.76 -12.41 2.44
N ARG A 119 5.57 -11.71 3.24
CA ARG A 119 5.64 -11.95 4.69
C ARG A 119 4.31 -11.62 5.38
N LEU A 120 3.64 -10.56 4.97
CA LEU A 120 2.32 -10.20 5.49
C LEU A 120 1.28 -11.28 5.15
N ARG A 121 1.32 -11.88 3.97
CA ARG A 121 0.45 -13.02 3.60
C ARG A 121 0.68 -14.21 4.52
N GLU A 122 1.94 -14.56 4.82
CA GLU A 122 2.26 -15.63 5.76
C GLU A 122 1.67 -15.36 7.15
N VAL A 123 1.85 -14.14 7.67
CA VAL A 123 1.27 -13.72 8.95
C VAL A 123 -0.27 -13.80 8.91
N CYS A 124 -0.90 -13.31 7.85
CA CYS A 124 -2.35 -13.38 7.69
C CYS A 124 -2.85 -14.83 7.68
N ASN A 125 -2.16 -15.72 6.97
CA ASN A 125 -2.51 -17.14 6.93
C ASN A 125 -2.35 -17.80 8.31
N LEU A 126 -1.27 -17.49 9.03
CA LEU A 126 -1.01 -18.03 10.37
C LEU A 126 -2.11 -17.64 11.37
N PHE A 127 -2.58 -16.40 11.31
CA PHE A 127 -3.59 -15.86 12.22
C PHE A 127 -5.02 -15.94 11.67
N GLN A 128 -5.22 -16.61 10.52
CA GLN A 128 -6.52 -16.71 9.84
C GLN A 128 -7.19 -15.35 9.59
N ILE A 129 -6.39 -14.36 9.26
CA ILE A 129 -6.83 -12.99 8.96
C ILE A 129 -7.01 -12.86 7.44
N PRO A 130 -8.15 -12.34 6.95
CA PRO A 130 -8.27 -11.96 5.55
C PRO A 130 -7.23 -10.90 5.18
N PHE A 131 -6.40 -11.18 4.17
CA PHE A 131 -5.32 -10.27 3.75
C PHE A 131 -5.83 -8.86 3.41
N SER A 132 -7.01 -8.73 2.82
CA SER A 132 -7.64 -7.44 2.49
C SER A 132 -7.90 -6.55 3.72
N GLU A 133 -8.12 -7.16 4.89
CA GLU A 133 -8.42 -6.51 6.17
C GLU A 133 -7.19 -6.39 7.08
N SER A 134 -6.03 -6.87 6.65
CA SER A 134 -4.84 -6.98 7.50
C SER A 134 -4.38 -5.63 8.04
N ASP A 135 -4.38 -4.58 7.20
CA ASP A 135 -4.00 -3.21 7.60
C ASP A 135 -4.83 -2.71 8.78
N ARG A 136 -6.15 -2.93 8.74
CA ARG A 136 -7.07 -2.52 9.81
C ARG A 136 -6.84 -3.32 11.09
N ILE A 137 -6.70 -4.64 10.96
CA ILE A 137 -6.53 -5.54 12.11
C ILE A 137 -5.19 -5.27 12.80
N LEU A 138 -4.12 -5.11 12.03
CA LEU A 138 -2.78 -4.84 12.56
C LEU A 138 -2.68 -3.44 13.15
N TYR A 139 -3.39 -2.45 12.60
CA TYR A 139 -3.50 -1.12 13.20
C TYR A 139 -4.21 -1.15 14.56
N GLU A 140 -5.32 -1.89 14.68
CA GLU A 140 -6.03 -2.06 15.96
C GLU A 140 -5.21 -2.89 16.96
N TYR A 141 -4.44 -3.86 16.50
CA TYR A 141 -3.50 -4.62 17.33
C TYR A 141 -2.37 -3.73 17.87
N ASP A 142 -1.72 -2.95 17.01
CA ASP A 142 -0.67 -1.99 17.41
C ASP A 142 -1.20 -1.00 18.46
N LYS A 143 -2.42 -0.48 18.29
CA LYS A 143 -3.06 0.38 19.30
C LYS A 143 -3.22 -0.27 20.68
N LYS A 144 -3.50 -1.58 20.72
CA LYS A 144 -3.69 -2.33 21.97
C LYS A 144 -2.36 -2.67 22.64
N VAL A 145 -1.34 -2.99 21.84
CA VAL A 145 -0.03 -3.46 22.31
C VAL A 145 0.90 -2.29 22.65
N ASN A 146 0.87 -1.21 21.87
CA ASN A 146 1.71 -0.02 22.04
C ASN A 146 0.89 1.16 22.61
N LEU A 147 0.23 0.95 23.75
CA LEU A 147 -0.46 2.01 24.50
C LEU A 147 0.48 3.17 24.93
N GLU A 148 1.79 2.97 24.88
CA GLU A 148 2.77 3.99 25.22
C GLU A 148 3.82 4.21 24.11
N LYS A 149 3.99 5.49 23.76
CA LYS A 149 5.08 6.11 22.98
C LYS A 149 5.04 5.95 21.45
N ILE A 150 4.33 6.88 20.81
CA ILE A 150 4.77 7.41 19.51
C ILE A 150 4.66 8.94 19.56
N LYS A 151 5.79 9.63 19.80
CA LYS A 151 5.93 11.05 19.48
C LYS A 151 6.14 11.15 17.96
N TYR A 152 5.32 11.97 17.31
CA TYR A 152 5.42 12.34 15.90
C TYR A 152 6.68 13.14 15.61
#